data_AF-W1XNT5-F1
#
_entry.id   AF-W1XNT5-F1
#
_cell.length_a   1.000
_cell.length_b   1.000
_cell.length_c   1.000
_cell.angle_alpha   90.00
_cell.angle_beta   90.00
_cell.angle_gamma   90.00
#
_symmetry.space_group_name_H-M   'P 1'
#
loop_
_entity.id
_entity.type
_entity.pdbx_description
1 polymer ?
#
loop_
_entity_poly.entity_id
_entity_poly.type
_entity_poly.pdbx_seq_one_letter_code
_entity_poly.pdbx_strand_id
1 'polypeptide(L)'
;PFKGAILALILAILMVPGQVYLIPQYQIIQDLHLLETPWGVALPGIFSAFGTFLMRQSFMSLPRELEESARLDGASPFQTFWKVM
;
A
#
# COMPACT_ATOMS: atom_id res chain seq x y z
N PRO A 1 -12.34 12.60 9.04
CA PRO A 1 -13.28 12.76 7.90
C PRO A 1 -12.84 12.05 6.60
N PHE A 2 -11.63 12.29 6.08
CA PHE A 2 -11.25 11.79 4.73
C PHE A 2 -10.77 10.32 4.64
N LYS A 3 -10.52 9.65 5.78
CA LYS A 3 -9.95 8.29 5.81
C LYS A 3 -10.78 7.26 5.01
N GLY A 4 -12.11 7.36 5.08
CA GLY A 4 -13.01 6.48 4.33
C GLY A 4 -13.01 6.75 2.83
N ALA A 5 -12.99 8.02 2.43
CA ALA A 5 -12.92 8.42 1.02
C ALA A 5 -11.59 7.99 0.37
N ILE A 6 -10.48 8.13 1.09
CA ILE A 6 -9.16 7.68 0.61
C ILE A 6 -9.16 6.16 0.41
N LEU A 7 -9.69 5.39 1.35
CA LEU A 7 -9.79 3.93 1.19
C LEU A 7 -10.67 3.56 0.00
N ALA A 8 -11.82 4.22 -0.17
CA ALA A 8 -12.70 3.98 -1.30
C ALA A 8 -12.00 4.27 -2.65
N LEU A 9 -11.18 5.33 -2.71
CA LEU A 9 -10.37 5.64 -3.88
C LEU A 9 -9.33 4.54 -4.17
N ILE A 10 -8.65 4.02 -3.15
CA ILE A 10 -7.69 2.93 -3.31
C ILE A 10 -8.39 1.67 -3.82
N LEU A 11 -9.57 1.35 -3.28
CA LEU A 11 -10.37 0.21 -3.74
C LEU A 11 -10.87 0.38 -5.18
N ALA A 12 -11.18 1.61 -5.61
CA ALA A 12 -11.58 1.88 -6.98
C ALA A 12 -10.48 1.52 -8.00
N ILE A 13 -9.20 1.61 -7.62
CA ILE A 13 -8.08 1.18 -8.48
C ILE A 13 -8.17 -0.32 -8.80
N LEU A 14 -8.64 -1.14 -7.86
CA LEU A 14 -8.81 -2.58 -8.07
C LEU A 14 -9.91 -2.93 -9.08
N MET A 15 -10.79 -1.97 -9.38
CA MET A 15 -11.86 -2.15 -10.37
C MET A 15 -11.40 -1.77 -11.79
N VAL A 16 -10.26 -1.09 -11.93
CA VAL A 16 -9.72 -0.67 -13.23
C VAL A 16 -8.97 -1.86 -13.86
N PRO A 17 -9.34 -2.30 -15.07
CA PRO A 17 -8.66 -3.39 -15.74
C PRO A 17 -7.25 -2.97 -16.17
N GLY A 18 -6.26 -3.83 -15.92
CA GLY A 18 -4.84 -3.52 -16.14
C GLY A 18 -4.47 -3.15 -17.57
N GLN A 19 -5.24 -3.61 -18.53
CA GLN A 19 -5.06 -3.34 -19.95
C GLN A 19 -5.25 -1.86 -20.28
N VAL A 20 -6.06 -1.13 -19.51
CA VAL A 20 -6.36 0.29 -19.74
C VAL A 20 -5.11 1.16 -19.58
N TYR A 21 -4.24 0.80 -18.65
CA TYR A 21 -3.05 1.59 -18.33
C TYR A 21 -1.75 0.96 -18.82
N LEU A 22 -1.78 -0.12 -19.59
CA LEU A 22 -0.59 -0.78 -20.13
C LEU A 22 0.22 0.16 -21.04
N ILE A 23 -0.44 0.81 -22.00
CA ILE A 23 0.20 1.75 -22.93
C ILE A 23 0.81 2.96 -22.20
N PRO A 24 0.06 3.69 -21.35
CA PRO A 24 0.64 4.82 -20.64
C PRO A 24 1.75 4.39 -19.65
N GLN A 25 1.66 3.22 -19.02
CA GLN A 25 2.77 2.69 -18.21
C GLN A 25 4.02 2.44 -19.04
N TYR A 26 3.89 1.87 -20.25
CA TYR A 26 5.02 1.70 -21.15
C TYR A 26 5.66 3.05 -21.52
N GLN A 27 4.85 4.05 -21.85
CA GLN A 27 5.33 5.39 -22.17
C GLN A 27 6.09 6.02 -21.00
N ILE A 28 5.60 5.89 -19.76
CA ILE A 28 6.30 6.38 -18.57
C ILE A 28 7.67 5.71 -18.42
N ILE A 29 7.76 4.39 -18.60
CA ILE A 29 9.04 3.65 -18.49
C ILE A 29 10.00 4.03 -19.63
N GLN A 30 9.48 4.30 -20.82
CA GLN A 30 10.24 4.84 -21.95
C GLN A 30 10.80 6.22 -21.64
N ASP A 31 9.99 7.14 -21.14
CA ASP A 31 10.41 8.50 -20.77
C ASP A 31 11.45 8.50 -19.65
N LEU A 32 11.37 7.52 -18.73
CA LEU A 32 12.36 7.28 -17.69
C LEU A 32 13.64 6.61 -18.20
N HIS A 33 13.72 6.23 -19.48
CA HIS A 33 14.86 5.51 -20.08
C HIS A 33 15.18 4.18 -19.38
N LEU A 34 14.16 3.50 -18.86
CA LEU A 34 14.29 2.23 -18.13
C LEU A 34 13.86 1.01 -18.94
N LEU A 35 13.57 1.19 -20.23
CA LEU A 35 13.31 0.08 -21.14
C LEU A 35 14.48 -0.91 -21.13
N GLU A 36 14.16 -2.20 -21.31
CA GLU A 36 15.13 -3.31 -21.33
C GLU A 36 15.91 -3.52 -20.01
N THR A 37 15.54 -2.84 -18.93
CA THR A 37 16.10 -3.05 -17.59
C THR A 37 15.13 -3.82 -16.69
N PRO A 38 15.64 -4.56 -15.67
CA PRO A 38 14.77 -5.15 -14.64
C PRO A 38 13.90 -4.10 -13.93
N TRP A 39 14.37 -2.86 -13.82
CA TRP A 39 13.63 -1.76 -13.22
C TRP A 39 12.43 -1.33 -14.08
N GLY A 40 12.54 -1.42 -15.41
CA GLY A 40 11.43 -1.14 -16.32
C GLY A 40 10.22 -2.05 -16.10
N VAL A 41 10.46 -3.28 -15.64
CA VAL A 41 9.43 -4.25 -15.28
C VAL A 41 8.99 -4.10 -13.82
N ALA A 42 9.93 -3.85 -12.91
CA ALA A 42 9.64 -3.80 -11.47
C ALA A 42 8.85 -2.55 -11.06
N LEU A 43 9.23 -1.36 -11.55
CA LEU A 43 8.70 -0.08 -11.09
C LEU A 43 7.17 0.08 -11.22
N PRO A 44 6.52 -0.33 -12.33
CA PRO A 44 5.06 -0.23 -12.43
C PRO A 44 4.32 -1.05 -11.37
N GLY A 45 4.94 -2.13 -10.87
CA GLY A 45 4.34 -3.09 -9.94
C GLY A 45 4.69 -2.88 -8.46
N ILE A 46 5.53 -1.91 -8.10
CA ILE A 46 5.95 -1.72 -6.69
C ILE A 46 4.80 -1.26 -5.78
N PHE A 47 3.76 -0.66 -6.36
CA PHE A 47 2.56 -0.24 -5.64
C PHE A 47 1.44 -1.26 -5.84
N SER A 48 0.79 -1.64 -4.75
CA SER A 48 -0.33 -2.58 -4.77
C SER A 48 -1.48 -2.07 -3.93
N ALA A 49 -2.57 -1.65 -4.59
CA ALA A 49 -3.80 -1.28 -3.93
C ALA A 49 -4.38 -2.44 -3.09
N PHE A 50 -4.21 -3.68 -3.57
CA PHE A 50 -4.62 -4.89 -2.85
C PHE A 50 -3.78 -5.08 -1.60
N GLY A 51 -2.45 -4.94 -1.72
CA GLY A 51 -1.54 -5.00 -0.57
C GLY A 51 -1.87 -3.95 0.49
N THR A 52 -2.19 -2.72 0.09
CA THR A 52 -2.62 -1.66 1.01
C THR A 52 -3.94 -2.00 1.70
N PHE A 53 -4.93 -2.50 0.95
CA PHE A 53 -6.20 -2.94 1.53
C PHE A 53 -5.98 -4.08 2.55
N LEU A 54 -5.20 -5.09 2.17
CA LEU A 54 -4.93 -6.24 3.01
C LEU A 54 -4.18 -5.86 4.29
N MET A 55 -3.11 -5.05 4.20
CA MET A 55 -2.41 -4.53 5.38
C MET A 55 -3.36 -3.81 6.34
N ARG A 56 -4.20 -2.91 5.81
CA ARG A 56 -5.17 -2.19 6.63
C ARG A 56 -6.14 -3.15 7.31
N GLN A 57 -6.66 -4.13 6.57
CA GLN A 57 -7.60 -5.10 7.12
C GLN A 57 -6.94 -5.95 8.22
N SER A 58 -5.68 -6.37 8.03
CA SER A 58 -4.90 -7.10 9.04
C SER A 58 -4.72 -6.27 10.32
N PHE A 59 -4.25 -5.02 10.22
CA PHE A 59 -4.07 -4.16 11.39
C PHE A 59 -5.39 -3.88 12.12
N MET A 60 -6.49 -3.67 11.39
CA MET A 60 -7.81 -3.44 11.98
C MET A 60 -8.40 -4.70 12.65
N SER A 61 -7.89 -5.88 12.32
CA SER A 61 -8.34 -7.14 12.92
C SER A 61 -7.68 -7.43 14.28
N LEU A 62 -6.58 -6.74 14.60
CA LEU A 62 -5.88 -6.90 15.87
C LEU A 62 -6.69 -6.31 17.05
N PRO A 63 -6.71 -6.99 18.21
CA PRO A 63 -7.30 -6.42 19.43
C PRO A 63 -6.60 -5.14 19.86
N ARG A 64 -7.39 -4.10 20.19
CA ARG A 64 -6.85 -2.81 20.67
C ARG A 64 -6.04 -2.92 21.96
N GLU A 65 -6.34 -3.92 22.77
CA GLU A 65 -5.67 -4.21 24.04
C GLU A 65 -4.15 -4.44 23.85
N LEU A 66 -3.72 -4.95 22.69
CA LEU A 66 -2.30 -5.12 22.37
C LEU A 66 -1.58 -3.79 22.18
N GLU A 67 -2.25 -2.80 21.58
CA GLU A 67 -1.71 -1.45 21.44
C GLU A 67 -1.65 -0.74 22.80
N GLU A 68 -2.69 -0.93 23.63
CA GLU A 68 -2.76 -0.37 24.97
C GLU A 68 -1.68 -0.95 25.90
N SER A 69 -1.45 -2.26 25.88
CA SER A 69 -0.39 -2.90 26.66
C SER A 69 1.00 -2.43 26.21
N ALA A 70 1.25 -2.35 24.90
CA ALA A 70 2.50 -1.83 24.37
C ALA A 70 2.77 -0.38 24.82
N ARG A 71 1.73 0.45 24.88
CA ARG A 71 1.84 1.83 25.40
C ARG A 71 2.09 1.87 26.91
N LEU A 72 1.50 0.97 27.69
CA LEU A 72 1.78 0.81 29.12
C LEU A 72 3.23 0.37 29.37
N ASP A 73 3.77 -0.49 28.50
CA ASP A 73 5.17 -0.92 28.51
C ASP A 73 6.15 0.17 28.02
N GLY A 74 5.65 1.36 27.69
CA GLY A 74 6.47 2.51 27.28
C GLY A 74 6.92 2.49 25.82
N ALA A 75 6.32 1.64 24.96
CA ALA A 75 6.64 1.61 23.55
C ALA A 75 6.24 2.93 22.86
N SER A 76 7.13 3.45 22.01
CA SER A 76 6.81 4.59 21.16
C SER A 76 5.86 4.18 20.04
N PRO A 77 5.10 5.11 19.41
CA PRO A 77 4.17 4.77 18.33
C PRO A 77 4.81 4.00 17.16
N PHE A 78 6.09 4.29 16.85
CA PHE A 78 6.82 3.56 15.82
C PHE A 78 7.19 2.13 16.27
N GLN A 79 7.56 1.96 17.55
CA GLN A 79 7.82 0.63 18.10
C GLN A 79 6.54 -0.20 18.15
N THR A 80 5.42 0.39 18.55
CA THR A 80 4.11 -0.27 18.54
C THR A 80 3.73 -0.69 17.11
N PHE A 81 3.91 0.20 16.13
CA PHE A 81 3.68 -0.13 14.72
C PHE A 81 4.58 -1.26 14.20
N TRP A 82 5.87 -1.28 14.55
CA TRP A 82 6.82 -2.25 13.98
C TRP A 82 6.82 -3.61 14.68
N LYS A 83 6.46 -3.64 15.97
CA LYS A 83 6.58 -4.84 16.81
C LYS A 83 5.25 -5.47 17.22
N VAL A 84 4.14 -4.74 17.10
CA VAL A 84 2.85 -5.16 17.67
C VAL A 84 1.74 -5.18 16.62
N MET A 85 1.66 -4.15 15.78
CA MET A 85 0.73 -4.10 14.65
C MET A 85 1.26 -4.91 13.47
#